data_AF-A0AAU8N1I1-F1
#
_entry.id   AF-A0AAU8N1I1-F1
#
_cell.length_a   1.000
_cell.length_b   1.000
_cell.length_c   1.000
_cell.angle_alpha   90.00
_cell.angle_beta   90.00
_cell.angle_gamma   90.00
#
_symmetry.space_group_name_H-M   'P 1'
#
loop_
_entity.id
_entity.type
_entity.pdbx_description
1 polymer ?
#
loop_
_entity_poly.entity_id
_entity_poly.type
_entity_poly.pdbx_seq_one_letter_code
_entity_poly.pdbx_strand_id
1 'polypeptide(L)'
;MSGLWSAQQREWLQAMGHSVLSLAGDAAEAVPPMEPRASAASAVGGAVAVPAAKAASAGAPALDSPLLRNLLRAARRSPGDAAVLALFDAAALRGDPRAKRALWPQLRALRRGSARR
;
A
#
# COMPACT_ATOMS: atom_id res chain seq x y z
N MET A 1 20.16 1.91 23.44
CA MET A 1 19.61 0.94 22.46
C MET A 1 19.57 1.66 21.13
N SER A 2 20.25 1.17 20.09
CA SER A 2 20.24 1.82 18.79
C SER A 2 18.85 1.70 18.18
N GLY A 3 18.16 2.82 17.96
CA GLY A 3 16.83 2.84 17.37
C GLY A 3 16.80 2.22 15.96
N LEU A 4 15.59 2.06 15.42
CA LEU A 4 15.30 1.32 14.19
C LEU A 4 16.08 1.77 12.93
N TRP A 5 16.76 2.92 12.96
CA TRP A 5 17.70 3.39 11.94
C TRP A 5 18.95 4.06 12.52
N SER A 6 20.04 3.99 11.76
CA SER A 6 21.26 4.76 12.03
C SER A 6 21.04 6.27 11.80
N ALA A 7 21.97 7.12 12.27
CA ALA A 7 21.93 8.55 12.01
C ALA A 7 21.99 8.87 10.51
N GLN A 8 22.96 8.28 9.80
CA GLN A 8 23.20 8.53 8.38
C GLN A 8 22.02 8.08 7.47
N GLN A 9 21.28 7.03 7.86
CA GLN A 9 20.06 6.64 7.16
C GLN A 9 18.95 7.69 7.27
N ARG A 10 18.82 8.36 8.44
CA ARG A 10 17.85 9.44 8.63
C ARG A 10 18.22 10.68 7.82
N GLU A 11 19.50 11.04 7.77
CA GLU A 11 20.02 12.17 6.98
C GLU A 11 19.71 12.03 5.48
N TRP A 12 19.97 10.87 4.88
CA TRP A 12 19.67 10.64 3.46
C TRP A 12 18.17 10.71 3.15
N LEU A 13 17.31 10.22 4.06
CA LEU A 13 15.86 10.30 3.89
C LEU A 13 15.34 11.74 4.02
N GLN A 14 15.89 12.52 4.95
CA GLN A 14 15.60 13.95 5.06
C GLN A 14 16.08 14.73 3.82
N ALA A 15 17.27 14.42 3.28
CA ALA A 15 17.79 15.02 2.06
C ALA A 15 16.92 14.71 0.82
N MET A 16 16.23 13.55 0.80
CA MET A 16 15.22 13.20 -0.20
C MET A 16 13.81 13.76 0.10
N GLY A 17 13.65 14.57 1.16
CA GLY A 17 12.38 15.20 1.52
C GLY A 17 11.39 14.30 2.27
N HIS A 18 11.83 13.16 2.80
CA HIS A 18 10.98 12.27 3.60
C HIS A 18 10.98 12.66 5.09
N SER A 19 9.80 12.93 5.63
CA SER A 19 9.60 13.10 7.08
C SER A 19 9.62 11.75 7.78
N VAL A 20 10.59 11.54 8.67
CA VAL A 20 10.69 10.32 9.48
C VAL A 20 9.81 10.46 10.72
N LEU A 21 8.73 9.67 10.79
CA LEU A 21 7.82 9.65 11.93
C LEU A 21 8.25 8.56 12.93
N SER A 22 8.52 8.95 14.18
CA SER A 22 8.66 8.01 15.29
C SER A 22 7.27 7.51 15.71
N LEU A 23 7.12 6.20 15.92
CA LEU A 23 5.88 5.64 16.45
C LEU A 23 5.73 6.05 17.93
N ALA A 24 4.58 6.61 18.28
CA ALA A 24 4.28 7.00 19.66
C ALA A 24 4.31 5.76 20.57
N GLY A 25 5.36 5.65 21.40
CA GLY A 25 5.68 4.47 22.19
C GLY A 25 7.10 4.46 22.74
N ASP A 26 8.04 5.13 22.07
CA ASP A 26 9.42 5.34 22.57
C ASP A 26 9.52 6.43 23.68
N ALA A 27 8.38 6.93 24.15
CA ALA A 27 8.25 8.03 25.10
C ALA A 27 7.35 7.65 26.30
N ALA A 28 7.82 6.69 27.08
CA ALA A 28 7.60 6.65 28.53
C ALA A 28 8.95 7.02 29.17
N GLU A 29 9.09 7.95 30.11
CA GLU A 29 8.09 8.61 30.96
C GLU A 29 8.70 9.90 31.57
N ALA A 30 7.99 11.04 31.52
CA ALA A 30 8.09 12.21 32.44
C ALA A 30 7.36 13.45 31.89
N VAL A 31 6.49 14.08 32.69
CA VAL A 31 5.67 15.26 32.34
C VAL A 31 5.38 16.10 33.61
N PRO A 32 5.34 17.45 33.59
CA PRO A 32 6.08 18.43 32.77
C PRO A 32 7.02 19.23 33.73
N PRO A 33 6.83 20.49 34.21
CA PRO A 33 6.11 21.69 33.74
C PRO A 33 7.02 22.87 33.28
N MET A 34 6.48 23.76 32.43
CA MET A 34 6.49 25.24 32.52
C MET A 34 6.44 25.92 31.13
N GLU A 35 5.36 26.65 30.88
CA GLU A 35 5.10 27.57 29.76
C GLU A 35 5.89 28.91 29.91
N PRO A 36 5.91 29.89 28.95
CA PRO A 36 4.95 30.10 27.85
C PRO A 36 5.49 30.64 26.48
N ARG A 37 4.54 30.81 25.53
CA ARG A 37 4.56 31.78 24.37
C ARG A 37 5.52 31.47 23.18
N ALA A 38 5.17 31.75 21.92
CA ALA A 38 3.93 32.29 21.32
C ALA A 38 3.80 31.94 19.82
N SER A 39 2.60 32.18 19.28
CA SER A 39 2.29 32.48 17.86
C SER A 39 2.39 31.39 16.78
N ALA A 40 1.20 30.85 16.47
CA ALA A 40 0.53 31.00 15.18
C ALA A 40 1.23 30.53 13.88
N ALA A 41 0.75 29.41 13.33
CA ALA A 41 0.05 29.34 12.03
C ALA A 41 -0.61 27.96 11.92
N SER A 42 -1.94 27.90 12.01
CA SER A 42 -2.88 27.90 10.87
C SER A 42 -2.91 26.57 10.10
N ALA A 43 -4.09 25.97 10.08
CA ALA A 43 -4.33 24.62 9.60
C ALA A 43 -4.05 24.43 8.10
N VAL A 44 -3.44 23.28 7.77
CA VAL A 44 -3.78 22.54 6.54
C VAL A 44 -4.45 21.24 6.97
N GLY A 45 -5.78 21.21 6.86
CA GLY A 45 -6.59 20.02 7.07
C GLY A 45 -6.39 19.03 5.93
N GLY A 46 -5.28 18.30 5.96
CA GLY A 46 -5.02 17.15 5.09
C GLY A 46 -5.87 15.96 5.52
N ALA A 47 -7.18 16.01 5.30
CA ALA A 47 -8.10 14.89 5.53
C ALA A 47 -7.84 13.78 4.49
N VAL A 48 -6.75 13.05 4.66
CA VAL A 48 -6.50 11.80 3.94
C VAL A 48 -7.49 10.78 4.48
N ALA A 49 -8.65 10.72 3.84
CA ALA A 49 -9.67 9.74 4.10
C ALA A 49 -9.05 8.34 3.95
N VAL A 50 -8.77 7.70 5.08
CA VAL A 50 -8.48 6.27 5.13
C VAL A 50 -9.61 5.54 4.40
N PRO A 51 -9.33 4.73 3.36
CA PRO A 51 -10.33 3.80 2.86
C PRO A 51 -10.48 2.74 3.94
N ALA A 52 -11.43 2.97 4.85
CA ALA A 52 -11.85 2.01 5.86
C ALA A 52 -12.04 0.65 5.19
N ALA A 53 -11.56 -0.41 5.85
CA ALA A 53 -11.67 -1.77 5.35
C ALA A 53 -13.15 -2.12 5.17
N LYS A 54 -13.67 -1.92 3.95
CA LYS A 54 -15.06 -2.17 3.65
C LYS A 54 -15.29 -3.68 3.70
N ALA A 55 -16.04 -4.10 4.71
CA ALA A 55 -16.38 -5.48 4.98
C ALA A 55 -16.90 -6.18 3.71
N ALA A 56 -16.66 -7.49 3.66
CA ALA A 56 -16.81 -8.32 2.47
C ALA A 56 -18.08 -8.01 1.66
N SER A 57 -17.90 -7.49 0.44
CA SER A 57 -18.93 -7.55 -0.59
C SER A 57 -19.06 -9.00 -1.07
N ALA A 58 -19.81 -9.80 -0.32
CA ALA A 58 -20.34 -11.06 -0.83
C ALA A 58 -21.24 -10.76 -2.03
N GLY A 59 -21.12 -11.54 -3.11
CA GLY A 59 -22.09 -11.54 -4.21
C GLY A 59 -21.89 -10.56 -5.36
N ALA A 60 -20.78 -9.82 -5.46
CA ALA A 60 -20.41 -9.24 -6.77
C ALA A 60 -20.01 -10.39 -7.72
N PRO A 61 -20.45 -10.41 -9.00
CA PRO A 61 -20.02 -11.42 -9.95
C PRO A 61 -18.49 -11.42 -10.01
N ALA A 62 -17.87 -12.61 -9.98
CA ALA A 62 -16.41 -12.73 -9.81
C ALA A 62 -15.64 -11.95 -10.90
N LEU A 63 -16.24 -11.86 -12.09
CA LEU A 63 -15.76 -11.16 -13.29
C LEU A 63 -15.76 -9.62 -13.18
N ASP A 64 -16.50 -9.02 -12.24
CA ASP A 64 -16.45 -7.56 -11.99
C ASP A 64 -15.73 -7.21 -10.66
N SER A 65 -15.10 -8.21 -10.05
CA SER A 65 -14.48 -8.04 -8.74
C SER A 65 -13.35 -6.98 -8.74
N PRO A 66 -13.17 -6.22 -7.64
CA PRO A 66 -12.02 -5.33 -7.49
C PRO A 66 -10.67 -6.06 -7.59
N LEU A 67 -10.64 -7.35 -7.22
CA LEU A 67 -9.46 -8.20 -7.33
C LEU A 67 -9.05 -8.41 -8.79
N LEU A 68 -9.99 -8.79 -9.66
CA LEU A 68 -9.69 -8.96 -11.10
C LEU A 68 -9.27 -7.63 -11.74
N ARG A 69 -9.94 -6.52 -11.41
CA ARG A 69 -9.54 -5.18 -11.89
C ARG A 69 -8.09 -4.84 -11.50
N ASN A 70 -7.66 -5.18 -10.29
CA ASN A 70 -6.28 -5.00 -9.86
C ASN A 70 -5.28 -5.92 -10.61
N LEU A 71 -5.66 -7.16 -10.93
CA LEU A 71 -4.83 -8.08 -11.71
C LEU A 71 -4.65 -7.64 -13.16
N LEU A 72 -5.73 -7.22 -13.83
CA LEU A 72 -5.70 -6.63 -15.17
C LEU A 72 -4.78 -5.40 -15.20
N ARG A 73 -4.91 -4.51 -14.20
CA ARG A 73 -4.02 -3.34 -14.04
C ARG A 73 -2.56 -3.72 -13.84
N ALA A 74 -2.27 -4.74 -13.02
CA ALA A 74 -0.91 -5.21 -12.75
C ALA A 74 -0.24 -5.90 -13.96
N ALA A 75 -1.03 -6.59 -14.77
CA ALA A 75 -0.64 -7.18 -16.05
C ALA A 75 -0.53 -6.15 -17.20
N ARG A 76 -1.04 -4.92 -16.99
CA ARG A 76 -1.20 -3.84 -17.99
C ARG A 76 -2.09 -4.26 -19.16
N ARG A 77 -3.21 -4.92 -18.87
CA ARG A 77 -4.18 -5.43 -19.86
C ARG A 77 -5.52 -4.71 -19.82
N SER A 78 -6.22 -4.76 -20.95
CA SER A 78 -7.57 -4.22 -21.10
C SER A 78 -8.59 -5.02 -20.27
N PRO A 79 -9.73 -4.43 -19.89
CA PRO A 79 -10.88 -5.19 -19.42
C PRO A 79 -11.21 -6.33 -20.38
N GLY A 80 -11.52 -7.52 -19.84
CA GLY A 80 -11.84 -8.70 -20.65
C GLY A 80 -10.66 -9.45 -21.28
N ASP A 81 -9.39 -9.11 -20.98
CA ASP A 81 -8.23 -9.87 -21.49
C ASP A 81 -8.28 -11.35 -21.06
N ALA A 82 -8.48 -12.23 -22.04
CA ALA A 82 -8.71 -13.65 -21.84
C ALA A 82 -7.54 -14.37 -21.15
N ALA A 83 -6.30 -13.89 -21.31
CA ALA A 83 -5.14 -14.52 -20.67
C ALA A 83 -5.07 -14.22 -19.17
N VAL A 84 -5.57 -13.05 -18.73
CA VAL A 84 -5.73 -12.74 -17.30
C VAL A 84 -6.97 -13.43 -16.72
N LEU A 85 -8.07 -13.51 -17.48
CA LEU A 85 -9.28 -14.24 -17.06
C LEU A 85 -9.02 -15.74 -16.84
N ALA A 86 -8.26 -16.39 -17.73
CA ALA A 86 -7.91 -17.81 -17.60
C ALA A 86 -7.02 -18.11 -16.38
N LEU A 87 -6.32 -17.12 -15.84
CA LEU A 87 -5.49 -17.23 -14.63
C LEU A 87 -6.25 -16.84 -13.34
N PHE A 88 -7.52 -16.43 -13.43
CA PHE A 88 -8.23 -15.81 -12.32
C PHE A 88 -9.05 -16.82 -11.50
N ASP A 89 -8.46 -17.30 -10.40
CA ASP A 89 -9.20 -18.00 -9.34
C ASP A 89 -9.43 -17.05 -8.14
N ALA A 90 -10.67 -16.58 -8.00
CA ALA A 90 -11.07 -15.67 -6.93
C ALA A 90 -11.12 -16.32 -5.54
N ALA A 91 -11.19 -17.65 -5.44
CA ALA A 91 -11.22 -18.38 -4.17
C ALA A 91 -9.79 -18.65 -3.69
N ALA A 92 -8.95 -19.27 -4.53
CA ALA A 92 -7.55 -19.53 -4.20
C ALA A 92 -6.79 -18.23 -3.88
N LEU A 93 -7.00 -17.16 -4.65
CA LEU A 93 -6.35 -15.86 -4.40
C LEU A 93 -6.87 -15.12 -3.16
N ARG A 94 -7.95 -15.56 -2.50
CA ARG A 94 -8.33 -15.04 -1.18
C ARG A 94 -7.70 -15.85 -0.05
N GLY A 95 -7.77 -17.18 -0.13
CA GLY A 95 -7.31 -18.09 0.92
C GLY A 95 -5.80 -18.37 0.96
N ASP A 96 -5.11 -18.41 -0.18
CA ASP A 96 -3.73 -18.94 -0.26
C ASP A 96 -2.67 -17.88 -0.63
N PRO A 97 -1.70 -17.60 0.26
CA PRO A 97 -0.51 -16.80 -0.07
C PRO A 97 0.41 -17.43 -1.14
N ARG A 98 0.45 -18.76 -1.29
CA ARG A 98 1.26 -19.43 -2.32
C ARG A 98 0.69 -19.20 -3.71
N ALA A 99 -0.63 -19.33 -3.91
CA ALA A 99 -1.32 -18.99 -5.15
C ALA A 99 -1.00 -17.55 -5.61
N LYS A 100 -1.05 -16.57 -4.70
CA LYS A 100 -0.65 -15.16 -5.00
C LYS A 100 0.80 -15.07 -5.48
N ARG A 101 1.73 -15.80 -4.86
CA ARG A 101 3.16 -15.82 -5.23
C ARG A 101 3.39 -16.51 -6.58
N ALA A 102 2.70 -17.61 -6.86
CA ALA A 102 2.77 -18.36 -8.12
C ALA A 102 2.24 -17.56 -9.33
N LEU A 103 1.24 -16.70 -9.11
CA LEU A 103 0.69 -15.81 -10.13
C LEU A 103 1.66 -14.67 -10.54
N TRP A 104 2.56 -14.24 -9.65
CA TRP A 104 3.38 -13.04 -9.86
C TRP A 104 4.41 -13.13 -11.01
N PRO A 105 5.09 -14.27 -11.26
CA PRO A 105 5.85 -14.50 -12.49
C PRO A 105 5.00 -14.39 -13.79
N GLN A 106 3.78 -14.93 -13.78
CA GLN A 106 2.90 -14.98 -14.95
C GLN A 106 2.42 -13.57 -15.36
N LEU A 107 1.95 -12.76 -14.40
CA LEU A 107 1.57 -11.36 -14.67
C LEU A 107 2.74 -10.52 -15.20
N ARG A 108 3.97 -10.77 -14.70
CA ARG A 108 5.18 -10.12 -15.21
C ARG A 108 5.52 -10.53 -16.64
N ALA A 109 5.29 -11.80 -17.01
CA ALA A 109 5.44 -12.26 -18.40
C ALA A 109 4.40 -11.59 -19.33
N LEU A 110 3.12 -11.56 -18.93
CA LEU A 110 2.05 -10.89 -19.68
C LEU A 110 2.32 -9.40 -19.90
N ARG A 111 2.87 -8.71 -18.89
CA ARG A 111 3.28 -7.30 -18.97
C ARG A 111 4.45 -7.09 -19.94
N ARG A 112 5.49 -7.94 -19.92
CA ARG A 112 6.58 -7.89 -20.91
C ARG A 112 6.09 -8.12 -22.35
N GLY A 113 5.13 -9.04 -22.54
CA GLY A 113 4.49 -9.27 -23.82
C GLY A 113 3.60 -8.11 -24.28
N SER A 114 3.08 -7.29 -23.34
CA SER A 114 2.30 -6.09 -23.66
C SER A 114 3.15 -4.88 -24.02
N ALA A 115 4.41 -4.81 -23.57
CA ALA A 115 5.36 -3.75 -23.90
C ALA A 115 6.14 -4.02 -25.20
N ARG A 116 5.81 -5.12 -25.90
CA ARG A 116 6.39 -5.55 -27.19
C ARG A 116 5.36 -5.52 -28.33
N ARG A 117 4.17 -5.01 -28.06
CA ARG A 117 3.11 -4.68 -29.04
C ARG A 117 2.90 -3.18 -29.01
#